data_AF-A0A7S3RYR4-F1
#
_entry.id   AF-A0A7S3RYR4-F1
#
_cell.length_a   1.000
_cell.length_b   1.000
_cell.length_c   1.000
_cell.angle_alpha   90.00
_cell.angle_beta   90.00
_cell.angle_gamma   90.00
#
_symmetry.space_group_name_H-M   'P 1'
#
loop_
_entity.id
_entity.type
_entity.pdbx_description
1 polymer ?
#
loop_
_entity_poly.entity_id
_entity_poly.type
_entity_poly.pdbx_seq_one_letter_code
_entity_poly.pdbx_strand_id
1 'polypeptide(L)'
;MGPMPYFTVKQGLEGLEGGLQTGLPGFSVFVVNPMVYFGMIQGDGSASARHGRNFSSEYMPTPAPYAFDEDNTYNIYRMLRYVAAPYFDSEPLVWSRFIRPAVQPPPGE
;
A
#
# COMPACT_ATOMS: atom_id res chain seq x y z
N MET A 1 2.64 -22.15 8.04
CA MET A 1 2.77 -20.99 8.96
C MET A 1 1.85 -19.89 8.48
N GLY A 2 1.20 -19.17 9.40
CA GLY A 2 0.34 -18.03 9.05
C GLY A 2 1.12 -16.79 8.57
N PRO A 3 0.41 -15.71 8.19
CA PRO A 3 1.00 -14.46 7.73
C PRO A 3 1.88 -13.76 8.78
N MET A 4 1.51 -13.91 10.06
CA MET A 4 2.22 -13.37 11.22
C MET A 4 2.53 -14.51 12.19
N PRO A 5 3.60 -15.28 11.96
CA PRO A 5 3.96 -16.38 12.84
C PRO A 5 4.42 -15.88 14.21
N TYR A 6 4.37 -16.77 15.20
CA TYR A 6 5.02 -16.52 16.49
C TYR A 6 6.52 -16.31 16.31
N PHE A 7 7.09 -15.46 17.15
CA PHE A 7 8.53 -15.19 17.19
C PHE A 7 9.15 -15.70 18.48
N THR A 8 10.46 -15.94 18.44
CA THR A 8 11.25 -16.28 19.62
C THR A 8 11.42 -15.06 20.53
N VAL A 9 11.68 -15.28 21.82
CA VAL A 9 11.95 -14.19 22.79
C VAL A 9 13.04 -13.24 22.28
N LYS A 10 14.10 -13.79 21.68
CA LYS A 10 15.20 -13.00 21.10
C LYS A 10 14.71 -12.03 20.01
N GLN A 11 13.95 -12.54 19.03
CA GLN A 11 13.40 -11.70 17.95
C GLN A 11 12.41 -10.65 18.48
N GLY A 12 11.64 -11.01 19.50
CA GLY A 12 10.75 -10.08 20.18
C GLY A 12 11.50 -8.92 20.82
N LEU A 13 12.58 -9.20 21.54
CA LEU A 13 13.43 -8.18 22.17
C LEU A 13 14.08 -7.25 21.14
N GLU A 14 14.64 -7.80 20.06
CA GLU A 14 15.21 -7.02 18.96
C GLU A 14 14.18 -6.04 18.36
N GLY A 15 12.94 -6.50 18.14
CA GLY A 15 11.87 -5.64 17.66
C GLY A 15 11.43 -4.58 18.67
N LEU A 16 11.42 -4.90 19.97
CA LEU A 16 11.08 -3.96 21.04
C LEU A 16 12.13 -2.84 21.14
N GLU A 17 13.42 -3.19 21.07
CA GLU A 17 14.51 -2.21 21.05
C GLU A 17 14.39 -1.27 19.84
N GLY A 18 14.11 -1.81 18.66
CA GLY A 18 13.86 -1.01 17.47
C GLY A 18 12.66 -0.07 17.62
N GLY A 19 11.56 -0.55 18.21
CA GLY A 19 10.38 0.26 18.50
C GLY A 19 10.65 1.40 19.46
N LEU A 20 11.38 1.14 20.56
CA LEU A 20 11.75 2.16 21.54
C LEU A 20 12.65 3.26 20.95
N GLN A 21 13.53 2.91 20.01
CA GLN A 21 14.41 3.88 19.34
C GLN A 21 13.65 4.87 18.45
N THR A 22 12.43 4.55 18.02
CA THR A 22 11.62 5.47 17.21
C THR A 22 11.13 6.69 17.99
N GLY A 23 11.09 6.62 19.33
CA GLY A 23 10.50 7.66 20.18
C GLY A 23 8.98 7.78 20.07
N LEU A 24 8.31 6.87 19.36
CA LEU A 24 6.86 6.84 19.25
C LEU A 24 6.23 6.39 20.58
N PRO A 25 5.09 6.96 20.97
CA PRO A 25 4.42 6.63 22.24
C PRO A 25 3.87 5.20 22.27
N GLY A 26 3.69 4.58 21.10
CA GLY A 26 3.23 3.21 20.98
C GLY A 26 3.77 2.56 19.72
N PHE A 27 4.05 1.27 19.82
CA PHE A 27 4.49 0.43 18.71
C PHE A 27 4.11 -1.02 19.00
N SER A 28 4.11 -1.84 17.96
CA SER A 28 3.84 -3.27 18.04
C SER A 28 4.91 -4.03 17.26
N VAL A 29 5.28 -5.21 17.76
CA VAL A 29 6.31 -6.06 17.14
C VAL A 29 5.63 -7.26 16.50
N PHE A 30 5.87 -7.46 15.21
CA PHE A 30 5.38 -8.61 14.46
C PHE A 30 6.51 -9.19 13.59
N VAL A 31 6.61 -10.51 13.55
CA VAL A 31 7.32 -11.18 12.46
C VAL A 31 6.33 -11.41 11.34
N VAL A 32 6.74 -11.11 10.11
CA VAL A 32 5.88 -11.26 8.95
C VAL A 32 6.47 -12.30 8.00
N ASN A 33 5.64 -13.23 7.55
CA ASN A 33 5.98 -14.14 6.46
C ASN A 33 5.52 -13.50 5.14
N PRO A 34 6.43 -12.87 4.36
CA PRO A 34 6.04 -12.10 3.19
C PRO A 34 5.32 -12.95 2.15
N MET A 35 5.76 -14.17 1.90
CA MET A 35 5.18 -15.05 0.87
C MET A 35 3.69 -15.32 1.11
N VAL A 36 3.31 -15.57 2.37
CA VAL A 36 1.92 -15.80 2.75
C VAL A 36 1.14 -14.48 2.78
N TYR A 37 1.76 -13.42 3.31
CA TYR A 37 1.14 -12.11 3.43
C TYR A 37 0.78 -11.51 2.07
N PHE A 38 1.64 -11.69 1.06
CA PHE A 38 1.39 -11.27 -0.32
C PHE A 38 0.10 -11.87 -0.87
N GLY A 39 -0.13 -13.17 -0.64
CA GLY A 39 -1.36 -13.83 -1.05
C GLY A 39 -2.61 -13.23 -0.39
N MET A 40 -2.50 -12.82 0.88
CA MET A 40 -3.63 -12.24 1.62
C MET A 40 -4.01 -10.84 1.14
N ILE A 41 -3.02 -10.05 0.70
CA ILE A 41 -3.25 -8.69 0.22
C ILE A 41 -3.54 -8.63 -1.28
N GLN A 42 -3.66 -9.77 -1.98
CA GLN A 42 -4.00 -9.79 -3.40
C GLN A 42 -5.45 -9.37 -3.69
N GLY A 43 -6.38 -9.50 -2.75
CA GLY A 43 -7.76 -9.07 -2.97
C GLY A 43 -7.95 -7.56 -2.78
N ASP A 44 -8.74 -6.94 -3.65
CA ASP A 44 -9.23 -5.55 -3.56
C ASP A 44 -10.66 -5.37 -4.09
N GLY A 45 -11.36 -6.46 -4.42
CA GLY A 45 -12.73 -6.40 -4.91
C GLY A 45 -13.74 -5.92 -3.85
N SER A 46 -13.53 -6.24 -2.58
CA SER A 46 -14.38 -5.77 -1.48
C SER A 46 -13.77 -4.57 -0.74
N ALA A 47 -14.61 -3.72 -0.15
CA ALA A 47 -14.15 -2.62 0.70
C ALA A 47 -13.26 -3.09 1.87
N SER A 48 -13.56 -4.26 2.45
CA SER A 48 -12.73 -4.88 3.49
C SER A 48 -11.33 -5.27 2.99
N ALA A 49 -11.23 -5.80 1.77
CA ALA A 49 -9.97 -6.17 1.16
C ALA A 49 -9.12 -4.93 0.82
N ARG A 50 -9.76 -3.86 0.30
CA ARG A 50 -9.12 -2.56 0.09
C ARG A 50 -8.60 -1.96 1.40
N HIS A 51 -9.36 -2.08 2.48
CA HIS A 51 -8.94 -1.63 3.81
C HIS A 51 -7.72 -2.43 4.32
N GLY A 52 -7.72 -3.76 4.16
CA GLY A 52 -6.60 -4.61 4.54
C GLY A 52 -5.31 -4.29 3.76
N ARG A 53 -5.41 -4.02 2.46
CA ARG A 53 -4.29 -3.51 1.65
C ARG A 53 -3.78 -2.18 2.19
N ASN A 54 -4.66 -1.24 2.50
CA ASN A 54 -4.24 0.05 3.03
C ASN A 54 -3.55 -0.07 4.39
N PHE A 55 -4.10 -0.88 5.30
CA PHE A 55 -3.51 -1.11 6.62
C PHE A 55 -2.08 -1.67 6.54
N SER A 56 -1.86 -2.65 5.66
CA SER A 56 -0.56 -3.32 5.54
C SER A 56 0.45 -2.59 4.65
N SER A 57 0.01 -1.55 3.94
CA SER A 57 0.77 -0.87 2.90
C SER A 57 2.04 -0.13 3.36
N GLU A 58 2.20 0.08 4.67
CA GLU A 58 3.38 0.74 5.24
C GLU A 58 4.59 -0.20 5.31
N TYR A 59 4.33 -1.50 5.45
CA TYR A 59 5.38 -2.52 5.63
C TYR A 59 5.29 -3.67 4.61
N MET A 60 4.24 -3.71 3.79
CA MET A 60 4.10 -4.63 2.66
C MET A 60 3.81 -3.87 1.37
N PRO A 61 4.53 -4.16 0.27
CA PRO A 61 4.23 -3.54 -1.00
C PRO A 61 2.89 -4.07 -1.51
N THR A 62 2.00 -3.14 -1.85
CA THR A 62 0.68 -3.46 -2.38
C THR A 62 0.80 -3.96 -3.82
N PRO A 63 0.15 -5.09 -4.18
CA PRO A 63 0.11 -5.55 -5.57
C PRO A 63 -0.67 -4.58 -6.44
N ALA A 64 -0.55 -4.75 -7.76
CA ALA A 64 -1.33 -3.98 -8.73
C ALA A 64 -2.84 -4.13 -8.43
N PRO A 65 -3.64 -3.07 -8.66
CA PRO A 65 -5.08 -3.15 -8.49
C PRO A 65 -5.68 -4.13 -9.51
N TYR A 66 -6.78 -4.80 -9.16
CA TYR A 66 -7.44 -5.71 -10.09
C TYR A 66 -8.14 -4.97 -11.25
N ALA A 67 -8.54 -3.72 -11.01
CA ALA A 67 -9.19 -2.84 -11.97
C ALA A 67 -8.62 -1.43 -11.90
N PHE A 68 -8.68 -0.72 -13.03
CA PHE A 68 -8.25 0.67 -13.17
C PHE A 68 -9.45 1.62 -13.24
N ASP A 69 -10.38 1.46 -12.29
CA ASP A 69 -11.56 2.32 -12.13
C ASP A 69 -11.36 3.35 -11.01
N GLU A 70 -12.33 4.27 -10.89
CA GLU A 70 -12.30 5.36 -9.89
C GLU A 70 -12.16 4.84 -8.46
N ASP A 71 -12.80 3.71 -8.17
CA ASP A 71 -12.79 3.00 -6.90
C ASP A 71 -11.39 2.54 -6.46
N ASN A 72 -10.47 2.38 -7.41
CA ASN A 72 -9.09 1.96 -7.20
C ASN A 72 -8.09 3.12 -7.29
N THR A 73 -8.54 4.37 -7.41
CA THR A 73 -7.69 5.56 -7.59
C THR A 73 -6.52 5.63 -6.60
N TYR A 74 -6.74 5.30 -5.32
CA TYR A 74 -5.67 5.35 -4.32
C TYR A 74 -4.61 4.26 -4.52
N ASN A 75 -5.01 3.05 -4.92
CA ASN A 75 -4.06 1.97 -5.23
C ASN A 75 -3.24 2.32 -6.48
N ILE A 76 -3.90 2.89 -7.51
CA ILE A 76 -3.26 3.37 -8.74
C ILE A 76 -2.26 4.48 -8.43
N TYR A 77 -2.66 5.47 -7.62
CA TYR A 77 -1.79 6.56 -7.17
C TYR A 77 -0.51 6.04 -6.52
N ARG A 78 -0.60 5.04 -5.63
CA ARG A 78 0.57 4.51 -4.92
C ARG A 78 1.52 3.74 -5.81
N MET A 79 0.98 2.95 -6.74
CA MET A 79 1.80 2.26 -7.75
C MET A 79 2.56 3.28 -8.60
N LEU A 80 1.88 4.33 -9.07
CA LEU A 80 2.49 5.38 -9.87
C LEU A 80 3.45 6.25 -9.04
N ARG A 81 3.17 6.56 -7.78
CA ARG A 81 4.05 7.39 -6.94
C ARG A 81 5.48 6.87 -6.93
N TYR A 82 5.68 5.55 -6.85
CA TYR A 82 7.03 4.97 -6.79
C TYR A 82 7.63 4.66 -8.16
N VAL A 83 6.82 4.24 -9.14
CA VAL A 83 7.30 3.95 -10.50
C VAL A 83 7.57 5.23 -11.30
N ALA A 84 6.78 6.26 -11.06
CA ALA A 84 6.76 7.51 -11.82
C ALA A 84 7.65 8.60 -11.18
N ALA A 85 8.02 8.46 -9.90
CA ALA A 85 8.89 9.42 -9.19
C ALA A 85 10.18 9.82 -9.94
N PRO A 86 10.91 8.92 -10.64
CA PRO A 86 12.13 9.32 -11.37
C PRO A 86 11.85 10.10 -12.67
N TYR A 87 10.60 10.10 -13.14
CA TYR A 87 10.24 10.61 -14.47
C TYR A 87 9.38 11.89 -14.41
N PHE A 88 8.97 12.32 -13.23
CA PHE A 88 8.03 13.42 -13.06
C PHE A 88 8.42 14.28 -11.86
N ASP A 89 9.23 15.30 -12.15
CA ASP A 89 10.04 15.98 -11.14
C ASP A 89 9.32 17.12 -10.38
N SER A 90 8.03 17.42 -10.64
CA SER A 90 7.36 18.51 -9.89
C SER A 90 5.85 18.70 -10.12
N GLU A 91 5.16 17.90 -10.93
CA GLU A 91 3.72 18.11 -11.15
C GLU A 91 2.86 17.24 -10.22
N PRO A 92 1.72 17.75 -9.70
CA PRO A 92 0.72 16.92 -9.03
C PRO A 92 0.12 15.94 -10.05
N LEU A 93 0.77 14.79 -10.18
CA LEU A 93 0.74 13.86 -11.30
C LEU A 93 -0.61 13.24 -11.67
N VAL A 94 -1.61 13.27 -10.79
CA VAL A 94 -2.68 12.27 -10.85
C VAL A 94 -4.00 12.82 -11.34
N TRP A 95 -4.44 13.99 -10.84
CA TRP A 95 -5.75 14.50 -11.21
C TRP A 95 -5.78 15.10 -12.63
N SER A 96 -4.79 15.94 -12.97
CA SER A 96 -4.78 16.72 -14.21
C SER A 96 -4.44 15.90 -15.46
N ARG A 97 -3.57 14.88 -15.36
CA ARG A 97 -3.11 14.08 -16.51
C ARG A 97 -3.87 12.78 -16.73
N PHE A 98 -4.30 12.10 -15.68
CA PHE A 98 -4.92 10.77 -15.82
C PHE A 98 -6.44 10.78 -15.62
N ILE A 99 -6.95 11.59 -14.70
CA ILE A 99 -8.39 11.60 -14.35
C ILE A 99 -9.16 12.65 -15.18
N ARG A 100 -8.68 13.90 -15.23
CA ARG A 100 -9.37 15.01 -15.91
C ARG A 100 -9.65 14.78 -17.41
N PRO A 101 -8.74 14.21 -18.22
CA PRO A 101 -9.02 13.99 -19.64
C PRO A 101 -10.07 12.91 -19.91
N ALA A 102 -10.26 11.96 -18.97
CA ALA A 102 -11.26 10.90 -19.09
C ALA A 102 -12.67 11.34 -18.67
N VAL A 103 -12.77 12.41 -17.87
CA VAL A 103 -14.04 12.96 -17.36
C VAL A 103 -14.60 14.07 -18.26
N GLN A 104 -13.80 14.62 -19.18
CA GLN A 104 -14.33 15.57 -20.17
C GLN A 104 -15.12 14.82 -21.25
N PRO A 105 -16.38 15.21 -21.55
CA PRO A 105 -17.04 14.73 -22.74
C PRO A 105 -16.21 15.13 -23.97
N PRO A 106 -16.21 14.32 -25.04
CA PRO A 106 -15.44 14.62 -26.23
C PRO A 106 -15.76 16.02 -26.75
N PRO A 107 -14.78 16.78 -27.27
CA PRO A 107 -15.05 18.10 -27.80
C PRO A 107 -15.90 17.95 -29.08
N GLY A 108 -17.21 18.14 -28.96
CA GLY A 108 -18.13 18.11 -30.11
C GLY A 108 -19.54 17.54 -29.91
N GLU A 109 -20.14 17.63 -28.72
CA GLU A 109 -21.60 17.56 -28.54
C GLU A 109 -22.13 18.85 -27.89
#